data_AF-A8WJS2-F1
#
_entry.id   AF-A8WJS2-F1
#
_cell.length_a   1.000
_cell.length_b   1.000
_cell.length_c   1.000
_cell.angle_alpha   90.00
_cell.angle_beta   90.00
_cell.angle_gamma   90.00
#
_symmetry.space_group_name_H-M   'P 1'
#
loop_
_entity.id
_entity.type
_entity.pdbx_description
1 polymer ?
#
loop_
_entity_poly.entity_id
_entity_poly.type
_entity_poly.pdbx_seq_one_letter_code
_entity_poly.pdbx_strand_id
1 'polypeptide(L)'
;MEEASTWVVSDEKSNILKSLTFAVAMSFHSLLEGFALGVQDTTGRIYALFFSLLLHKSVEAFSVGLQISMANSNKIKTVLATILIYSLMAPMGSIIGSVLQNSETNIYKDCAILLLESLAAGTFIYVTFIEIMASEKSNDFNHLKQLLWIIIGFALVTLMQIFFGHEHSHEGHGGHGNGTDDGHHGAHHHHGR
;
A
#
# COMPACT_ATOMS: atom_id res chain seq x y z
N MET A 1 1.43 24.59 -41.50
CA MET A 1 0.81 25.03 -40.23
C MET A 1 -0.18 23.99 -39.69
N GLU A 2 -0.97 23.32 -40.53
CA GLU A 2 -1.84 22.20 -40.09
C GLU A 2 -1.07 21.02 -39.47
N GLU A 3 0.04 20.57 -40.08
CA GLU A 3 0.81 19.44 -39.52
C GLU A 3 1.40 19.74 -38.13
N ALA A 4 1.95 20.93 -37.90
CA ALA A 4 2.47 21.29 -36.58
C ALA A 4 1.36 21.32 -35.51
N SER A 5 0.12 21.70 -35.88
CA SER A 5 -1.01 21.69 -34.96
C SER A 5 -1.48 20.28 -34.60
N THR A 6 -1.43 19.33 -35.53
CA THR A 6 -1.82 17.94 -35.25
C THR A 6 -0.81 17.22 -34.36
N TRP A 7 0.49 17.47 -34.54
CA TRP A 7 1.53 16.92 -33.66
C TRP A 7 1.40 17.44 -32.22
N VAL A 8 1.24 18.76 -32.03
CA VAL A 8 1.08 19.36 -30.69
C VAL A 8 -0.17 18.85 -29.97
N VAL A 9 -1.30 18.72 -30.70
CA VAL A 9 -2.54 18.18 -30.13
C VAL A 9 -2.40 16.68 -29.77
N SER A 10 -1.62 15.91 -30.54
CA SER A 10 -1.38 14.49 -30.24
C SER A 10 -0.56 14.30 -28.96
N ASP A 11 0.43 15.16 -28.73
CA ASP A 11 1.34 15.07 -27.59
C ASP A 11 0.64 15.54 -26.29
N GLU A 12 -0.17 16.60 -26.36
CA GLU A 12 -1.03 17.03 -25.26
C GLU A 12 -2.01 15.93 -24.83
N LYS A 13 -2.67 15.27 -25.80
CA LYS A 13 -3.58 14.14 -25.50
C LYS A 13 -2.85 12.96 -24.88
N SER A 14 -1.66 12.62 -25.37
CA SER A 14 -0.82 11.53 -24.83
C SER A 14 -0.48 11.79 -23.36
N ASN A 15 -0.03 13.00 -23.03
CA ASN A 15 0.34 13.38 -21.67
C ASN A 15 -0.86 13.40 -20.70
N ILE A 16 -2.04 13.83 -21.17
CA ILE A 16 -3.28 13.76 -20.38
C ILE A 16 -3.72 12.31 -20.15
N LEU A 17 -3.59 11.43 -21.14
CA LEU A 17 -3.95 10.02 -20.99
C LEU A 17 -3.02 9.30 -20.01
N LYS A 18 -1.71 9.59 -20.07
CA LYS A 18 -0.73 9.07 -19.10
C LYS A 18 -1.04 9.52 -17.68
N SER A 19 -1.22 10.82 -17.46
CA SER A 19 -1.52 11.35 -16.12
C SER A 19 -2.85 10.82 -15.56
N LEU A 20 -3.86 10.62 -16.42
CA LEU A 20 -5.12 10.02 -16.02
C LEU A 20 -4.97 8.53 -15.71
N THR A 21 -4.23 7.78 -16.52
CA THR A 21 -3.95 6.36 -16.31
C THR A 21 -3.20 6.16 -14.99
N PHE A 22 -2.20 6.99 -14.73
CA PHE A 22 -1.49 7.06 -13.46
C PHE A 22 -2.43 7.34 -12.29
N ALA A 23 -3.28 8.38 -12.40
CA ALA A 23 -4.23 8.75 -11.36
C ALA A 23 -5.20 7.61 -11.03
N VAL A 24 -5.70 6.91 -12.05
CA VAL A 24 -6.60 5.75 -11.89
C VAL A 24 -5.88 4.59 -11.22
N ALA A 25 -4.68 4.24 -11.68
CA ALA A 25 -3.90 3.15 -11.11
C ALA A 25 -3.54 3.43 -9.63
N MET A 26 -3.10 4.64 -9.30
CA MET A 26 -2.80 5.05 -7.93
C MET A 26 -4.06 5.14 -7.06
N SER A 27 -5.22 5.49 -7.64
CA SER A 27 -6.51 5.46 -6.93
C SER A 27 -6.91 4.04 -6.56
N PHE A 28 -6.73 3.09 -7.48
CA PHE A 28 -6.99 1.68 -7.20
C PHE A 28 -6.03 1.14 -6.15
N HIS A 29 -4.74 1.46 -6.24
CA HIS A 29 -3.75 1.14 -5.21
C HIS A 29 -4.18 1.65 -3.82
N SER A 30 -4.55 2.94 -3.74
CA SER A 30 -5.07 3.60 -2.52
C SER A 30 -6.28 2.87 -1.91
N LEU A 31 -7.18 2.34 -2.75
CA LEU A 31 -8.34 1.58 -2.30
C LEU A 31 -7.92 0.25 -1.63
N LEU A 32 -6.95 -0.45 -2.21
CA LEU A 32 -6.45 -1.73 -1.69
C LEU A 32 -5.70 -1.55 -0.36
N GLU A 33 -4.87 -0.51 -0.25
CA GLU A 33 -4.17 -0.17 0.99
C GLU A 33 -5.16 0.19 2.11
N GLY A 34 -6.16 1.00 1.79
CA GLY A 34 -7.23 1.34 2.73
C GLY A 34 -7.96 0.11 3.23
N PHE A 35 -8.29 -0.82 2.33
CA PHE A 35 -8.89 -2.10 2.68
C PHE A 35 -8.02 -2.91 3.63
N ALA A 36 -6.73 -3.04 3.34
CA ALA A 36 -5.78 -3.76 4.19
C ALA A 36 -5.67 -3.16 5.59
N LEU A 37 -5.79 -1.82 5.73
CA LEU A 37 -5.88 -1.16 7.03
C LEU A 37 -7.21 -1.42 7.75
N GLY A 38 -8.34 -1.38 7.03
CA GLY A 38 -9.68 -1.53 7.60
C GLY A 38 -9.96 -2.91 8.18
N VAL A 39 -9.23 -3.93 7.76
CA VAL A 39 -9.51 -5.33 8.10
C VAL A 39 -8.67 -5.86 9.27
N GLN A 40 -7.86 -4.99 9.89
CA GLN A 40 -6.87 -5.31 10.94
C GLN A 40 -7.48 -5.51 12.32
N ASP A 41 -7.24 -6.65 12.96
CA ASP A 41 -7.97 -7.10 14.16
C ASP A 41 -7.52 -6.53 15.50
N THR A 42 -6.36 -5.91 15.54
CA THR A 42 -5.81 -5.38 16.78
C THR A 42 -5.54 -3.89 16.63
N THR A 43 -5.86 -3.15 17.69
CA THR A 43 -5.61 -1.70 17.75
C THR A 43 -4.13 -1.37 17.53
N GLY A 44 -3.20 -2.22 18.00
CA GLY A 44 -1.77 -2.08 17.73
C GLY A 44 -1.43 -2.18 16.24
N ARG A 45 -1.95 -3.20 15.53
CA ARG A 45 -1.74 -3.34 14.07
C ARG A 45 -2.39 -2.19 13.29
N ILE A 46 -3.56 -1.72 13.71
CA ILE A 46 -4.23 -0.56 13.10
C ILE A 46 -3.33 0.67 13.20
N TYR A 47 -2.81 1.01 14.39
CA TYR A 47 -1.95 2.19 14.54
C TYR A 47 -0.64 2.06 13.76
N ALA A 48 0.01 0.90 13.82
CA ALA A 48 1.25 0.66 13.08
C ALA A 48 1.06 0.84 11.56
N LEU A 49 0.01 0.22 11.00
CA LEU A 49 -0.30 0.35 9.58
C LEU A 49 -0.80 1.75 9.21
N PHE A 50 -1.53 2.43 10.10
CA PHE A 50 -1.97 3.80 9.88
C PHE A 50 -0.80 4.77 9.76
N PHE A 51 0.18 4.72 10.68
CA PHE A 51 1.34 5.60 10.61
C PHE A 51 2.25 5.26 9.42
N SER A 52 2.44 3.96 9.15
CA SER A 52 3.15 3.51 7.94
C SER A 52 2.47 4.06 6.69
N LEU A 53 1.15 3.90 6.57
CA LEU A 53 0.29 4.43 5.49
C LEU A 53 0.43 5.93 5.36
N LEU A 54 0.24 6.68 6.44
CA LEU A 54 0.27 8.14 6.42
C LEU A 54 1.58 8.70 5.82
N LEU A 55 2.71 8.08 6.14
CA LEU A 55 4.01 8.53 5.65
C LEU A 55 4.17 8.28 4.15
N HIS A 56 3.94 7.05 3.68
CA HIS A 56 4.09 6.78 2.24
C HIS A 56 2.97 7.43 1.41
N LYS A 57 1.76 7.58 1.97
CA LYS A 57 0.66 8.29 1.32
C LYS A 57 0.95 9.76 1.06
N SER A 58 1.70 10.41 1.94
CA SER A 58 2.10 11.81 1.73
C SER A 58 2.97 11.97 0.47
N VAL A 59 3.94 11.07 0.28
CA VAL A 59 4.86 11.07 -0.86
C VAL A 59 4.12 10.69 -2.14
N GLU A 60 3.26 9.68 -2.08
CA GLU A 60 2.42 9.29 -3.22
C GLU A 60 1.44 10.39 -3.64
N ALA A 61 0.72 10.98 -2.70
CA ALA A 61 -0.25 12.04 -2.96
C ALA A 61 0.43 13.26 -3.59
N PHE A 62 1.64 13.59 -3.13
CA PHE A 62 2.45 14.63 -3.73
C PHE A 62 2.83 14.29 -5.18
N SER A 63 3.28 13.06 -5.46
CA SER A 63 3.61 12.61 -6.82
C SER A 63 2.39 12.64 -7.75
N VAL A 64 1.24 12.16 -7.30
CA VAL A 64 -0.05 12.21 -8.03
C VAL A 64 -0.47 13.64 -8.30
N GLY A 65 -0.44 14.50 -7.29
CA GLY A 65 -0.78 15.91 -7.44
C GLY A 65 0.12 16.62 -8.45
N LEU A 66 1.44 16.39 -8.39
CA LEU A 66 2.41 16.97 -9.30
C LEU A 66 2.17 16.52 -10.74
N GLN A 67 2.04 15.21 -10.97
CA GLN A 67 1.92 14.67 -12.33
C GLN A 67 0.62 15.11 -13.02
N ILE A 68 -0.50 15.11 -12.29
CA ILE A 68 -1.79 15.59 -12.81
C ILE A 68 -1.74 17.11 -13.02
N SER A 69 -1.15 17.87 -12.10
CA SER A 69 -1.06 19.33 -12.24
C SER A 69 -0.22 19.73 -13.45
N MET A 70 0.88 19.01 -13.74
CA MET A 70 1.71 19.27 -14.92
C MET A 70 0.94 18.97 -16.21
N ALA A 71 0.29 17.81 -16.30
CA ALA A 71 -0.45 17.39 -17.50
C ALA A 71 -1.75 18.18 -17.75
N ASN A 72 -2.39 18.70 -16.70
CA ASN A 72 -3.68 19.40 -16.77
C ASN A 72 -3.60 20.86 -16.27
N SER A 73 -2.46 21.53 -16.48
CA SER A 73 -2.15 22.88 -15.96
C SER A 73 -3.28 23.93 -16.15
N ASN A 74 -4.03 23.85 -17.25
CA ASN A 74 -5.11 24.80 -17.56
C ASN A 74 -6.49 24.40 -17.01
N LYS A 75 -6.61 23.24 -16.34
CA LYS A 75 -7.89 22.64 -15.91
C LYS A 75 -7.87 22.32 -14.42
N ILE A 76 -7.66 23.35 -13.58
CA ILE A 76 -7.54 23.21 -12.12
C ILE A 76 -8.72 22.45 -11.48
N LYS A 77 -9.95 22.62 -12.00
CA LYS A 77 -11.13 21.89 -11.52
C LYS A 77 -10.99 20.37 -11.70
N THR A 78 -10.41 19.93 -12.82
CA THR A 78 -10.16 18.52 -13.09
C THR A 78 -9.07 17.98 -12.17
N VAL A 79 -7.99 18.75 -11.96
CA VAL A 79 -6.91 18.40 -11.04
C VAL A 79 -7.43 18.22 -9.61
N LEU A 80 -8.24 19.17 -9.14
CA LEU A 80 -8.85 19.07 -7.81
C LEU A 80 -9.82 17.88 -7.71
N ALA A 81 -10.64 17.64 -8.73
CA ALA A 81 -11.56 16.52 -8.73
C ALA A 81 -10.83 15.18 -8.69
N THR A 82 -9.75 14.98 -9.44
CA THR A 82 -8.98 13.73 -9.44
C THR A 82 -8.24 13.51 -8.13
N ILE A 83 -7.65 14.55 -7.53
CA ILE A 83 -7.00 14.45 -6.21
C ILE A 83 -8.04 14.11 -5.12
N LEU A 84 -9.22 14.71 -5.17
CA LEU A 84 -10.31 14.38 -4.24
C LEU A 84 -10.75 12.92 -4.38
N ILE A 85 -10.93 12.44 -5.61
CA ILE A 85 -11.26 11.03 -5.87
C ILE A 85 -10.17 10.12 -5.29
N TYR A 86 -8.88 10.39 -5.59
CA TYR A 86 -7.75 9.63 -5.05
C TYR A 86 -7.73 9.60 -3.51
N SER A 87 -7.97 10.75 -2.87
CA SER A 87 -7.99 10.87 -1.41
C SER A 87 -9.15 10.11 -0.76
N LEU A 88 -10.28 9.94 -1.45
CA LEU A 88 -11.45 9.21 -0.93
C LEU A 88 -11.28 7.68 -1.03
N MET A 89 -10.39 7.19 -1.89
CA MET A 89 -10.19 5.75 -2.08
C MET A 89 -9.70 5.04 -0.82
N ALA A 90 -8.74 5.61 -0.09
CA ALA A 90 -8.23 4.99 1.14
C ALA A 90 -9.29 4.90 2.26
N PRO A 91 -10.04 5.99 2.59
CA PRO A 91 -11.19 5.90 3.50
C PRO A 91 -12.26 4.91 3.04
N MET A 92 -12.61 4.90 1.74
CA MET A 92 -13.58 3.95 1.20
C MET A 92 -13.10 2.51 1.36
N GLY A 93 -11.84 2.23 1.04
CA GLY A 93 -11.23 0.92 1.23
C GLY A 93 -11.29 0.49 2.69
N SER A 94 -10.92 1.39 3.61
CA SER A 94 -10.94 1.14 5.05
C SER A 94 -12.34 0.82 5.58
N ILE A 95 -13.36 1.56 5.14
CA ILE A 95 -14.75 1.26 5.50
C ILE A 95 -15.16 -0.12 4.99
N ILE A 96 -14.84 -0.46 3.73
CA ILE A 96 -15.15 -1.77 3.15
C ILE A 96 -14.44 -2.89 3.95
N GLY A 97 -13.15 -2.71 4.27
CA GLY A 97 -12.37 -3.66 5.06
C GLY A 97 -12.93 -3.85 6.47
N SER A 98 -13.37 -2.75 7.12
CA SER A 98 -13.96 -2.78 8.46
C SER A 98 -15.33 -3.44 8.50
N VAL A 99 -16.15 -3.26 7.46
CA VAL A 99 -17.40 -4.03 7.34
C VAL A 99 -17.10 -5.53 7.26
N LEU A 100 -16.11 -5.93 6.45
CA LEU A 100 -15.73 -7.33 6.31
C LEU A 100 -15.12 -7.92 7.59
N GLN A 101 -14.44 -7.08 8.38
CA GLN A 101 -13.84 -7.47 9.65
C GLN A 101 -14.83 -8.01 10.68
N ASN A 102 -16.11 -7.62 10.61
CA ASN A 102 -17.16 -8.12 11.52
C ASN A 102 -17.60 -9.57 11.21
N SER A 103 -17.06 -10.19 10.15
CA SER A 103 -17.31 -11.59 9.80
C SER A 103 -16.38 -12.50 10.60
N GLU A 104 -16.81 -13.71 10.96
CA GLU A 104 -15.96 -14.63 11.74
C GLU A 104 -14.58 -14.81 11.11
N THR A 105 -13.54 -14.76 11.95
CA THR A 105 -12.13 -14.91 11.56
C THR A 105 -11.92 -16.25 10.87
N ASN A 106 -11.74 -16.21 9.56
CA ASN A 106 -11.60 -17.39 8.72
C ASN A 106 -10.37 -17.22 7.81
N ILE A 107 -9.71 -18.32 7.44
CA ILE A 107 -8.56 -18.36 6.54
C ILE A 107 -8.78 -17.56 5.24
N TYR A 108 -10.03 -17.44 4.81
CA TYR A 108 -10.42 -16.62 3.66
C TYR A 108 -10.09 -15.13 3.81
N LYS A 109 -10.15 -14.58 5.03
CA LYS A 109 -9.83 -13.18 5.31
C LYS A 109 -8.34 -12.90 5.13
N ASP A 110 -7.49 -13.73 5.72
CA ASP A 110 -6.03 -13.60 5.59
C ASP A 110 -5.59 -13.81 4.14
N CYS A 111 -6.20 -14.76 3.43
CA CYS A 111 -6.00 -14.91 1.99
C CYS A 111 -6.43 -13.65 1.20
N ALA A 112 -7.57 -13.05 1.53
CA ALA A 112 -8.03 -11.83 0.86
C ALA A 112 -7.07 -10.66 1.10
N ILE A 113 -6.57 -10.49 2.33
CA ILE A 113 -5.55 -9.49 2.67
C ILE A 113 -4.30 -9.70 1.82
N LEU A 114 -3.74 -10.91 1.83
CA LEU A 114 -2.54 -11.25 1.05
C LEU A 114 -2.72 -11.02 -0.45
N LEU A 115 -3.89 -11.38 -1.00
CA LEU A 115 -4.18 -11.17 -2.42
C LEU A 115 -4.32 -9.68 -2.76
N LEU A 116 -4.98 -8.89 -1.90
CA LEU A 116 -5.17 -7.46 -2.14
C LEU A 116 -3.88 -6.67 -1.91
N GLU A 117 -3.07 -7.04 -0.91
CA GLU A 117 -1.74 -6.46 -0.69
C GLU A 117 -0.77 -6.81 -1.83
N SER A 118 -0.76 -8.06 -2.30
CA SER A 118 0.05 -8.45 -3.47
C SER A 118 -0.41 -7.75 -4.76
N LEU A 119 -1.71 -7.53 -4.93
CA LEU A 119 -2.25 -6.72 -6.02
C LEU A 119 -1.87 -5.24 -5.89
N ALA A 120 -1.86 -4.69 -4.67
CA ALA A 120 -1.38 -3.33 -4.40
C ALA A 120 0.11 -3.22 -4.75
N ALA A 121 0.95 -4.15 -4.29
CA ALA A 121 2.36 -4.19 -4.65
C ALA A 121 2.57 -4.30 -6.18
N GLY A 122 1.79 -5.14 -6.85
CA GLY A 122 1.85 -5.32 -8.31
C GLY A 122 1.47 -4.05 -9.08
N THR A 123 0.44 -3.33 -8.64
CA THR A 123 0.02 -2.06 -9.25
C THR A 123 1.09 -0.99 -9.10
N PHE A 124 1.73 -0.89 -7.93
CA PHE A 124 2.84 0.02 -7.70
C PHE A 124 4.05 -0.27 -8.60
N ILE A 125 4.41 -1.55 -8.77
CA ILE A 125 5.48 -1.98 -9.68
C ILE A 125 5.14 -1.60 -11.13
N TYR A 126 3.93 -1.92 -11.60
CA TYR A 126 3.50 -1.57 -12.96
C TYR A 126 3.61 -0.06 -13.21
N VAL A 127 3.04 0.75 -12.31
CA VAL A 127 3.06 2.21 -12.41
C VAL A 127 4.49 2.76 -12.40
N THR A 128 5.34 2.28 -11.50
CA THR A 128 6.72 2.76 -11.38
C THR A 128 7.54 2.48 -12.64
N PHE A 129 7.50 1.25 -13.15
CA PHE A 129 8.37 0.85 -14.26
C PHE A 129 7.81 1.22 -15.64
N ILE A 130 6.50 1.09 -15.84
CA ILE A 130 5.89 1.22 -17.17
C ILE A 130 5.30 2.62 -17.38
N GLU A 131 4.71 3.23 -16.36
CA GLU A 131 4.11 4.56 -16.50
C GLU A 131 5.15 5.67 -16.26
N ILE A 132 5.89 5.60 -15.15
CA ILE A 132 6.88 6.63 -14.78
C ILE A 132 8.20 6.41 -15.53
N MET A 133 8.86 5.26 -15.33
CA MET A 133 10.24 5.07 -15.81
C MET A 133 10.32 4.99 -17.35
N ALA A 134 9.35 4.34 -18.01
CA ALA A 134 9.33 4.31 -19.47
C ALA A 134 9.04 5.69 -20.08
N SER A 135 8.24 6.53 -19.41
CA SER A 135 7.95 7.89 -19.89
C SER A 135 9.13 8.85 -19.69
N GLU A 136 10.00 8.60 -18.71
CA GLU A 136 11.18 9.45 -18.47
C GLU A 136 12.40 9.02 -19.32
N LYS A 137 12.41 7.77 -19.81
CA LYS A 137 13.50 7.25 -20.66
C LYS A 137 13.69 8.02 -21.97
N SER A 138 12.69 8.78 -22.43
CA SER A 138 12.78 9.62 -23.63
C SER A 138 13.48 10.97 -23.41
N ASN A 139 13.90 11.31 -22.18
CA ASN A 139 14.67 12.53 -21.91
C ASN A 139 16.18 12.32 -22.13
N ASP A 140 16.86 13.33 -22.68
CA ASP A 140 18.31 13.37 -22.95
C ASP A 140 19.20 13.42 -21.67
N PHE A 141 18.66 13.15 -20.48
CA PHE A 141 19.43 13.16 -19.25
C PHE A 141 20.32 11.91 -19.13
N ASN A 142 21.46 12.07 -18.44
CA ASN A 142 22.33 10.95 -18.11
C ASN A 142 21.57 9.90 -17.28
N HIS A 143 21.26 8.74 -17.88
CA HIS A 143 20.53 7.64 -17.24
C HIS A 143 21.11 7.22 -15.87
N LEU A 144 22.42 7.34 -15.66
CA LEU A 144 23.07 7.06 -14.37
C LEU A 144 22.70 8.06 -13.27
N LYS A 145 22.56 9.34 -13.60
CA LYS A 145 22.14 10.37 -12.63
C LYS A 145 20.66 10.19 -12.27
N GLN A 146 19.83 9.87 -13.26
CA GLN A 146 18.43 9.55 -13.05
C GLN A 146 18.26 8.33 -12.13
N LEU A 147 19.03 7.26 -12.38
CA LEU A 147 19.04 6.08 -11.52
C LEU A 147 19.48 6.42 -10.08
N LEU A 148 20.49 7.28 -9.91
CA LEU A 148 20.94 7.72 -8.58
C LEU A 148 19.80 8.41 -7.80
N TRP A 149 19.05 9.32 -8.44
CA TRP A 149 17.91 9.97 -7.79
C TRP A 149 16.78 9.00 -7.42
N ILE A 150 16.52 8.00 -8.27
CA ILE A 150 15.55 6.93 -7.97
C ILE A 150 16.02 6.12 -6.75
N ILE A 151 17.29 5.72 -6.69
CA ILE A 151 17.86 4.97 -5.56
C ILE A 151 17.78 5.80 -4.27
N ILE A 152 18.11 7.09 -4.33
CA ILE A 152 18.03 8.00 -3.18
C ILE A 152 16.57 8.12 -2.69
N GLY A 153 15.61 8.28 -3.62
CA GLY A 153 14.19 8.35 -3.28
C GLY A 153 13.69 7.05 -2.64
N PHE A 154 14.05 5.90 -3.20
CA PHE A 154 13.72 4.59 -2.64
C PHE A 154 14.30 4.42 -1.23
N ALA A 155 15.59 4.72 -1.05
CA ALA A 155 16.26 4.65 0.25
C ALA A 155 15.60 5.56 1.30
N LEU A 156 15.19 6.77 0.91
CA LEU A 156 14.49 7.70 1.79
C LEU A 156 13.15 7.11 2.28
N VAL A 157 12.33 6.61 1.36
CA VAL A 157 11.02 6.02 1.69
C VAL A 157 11.19 4.77 2.56
N THR A 158 12.15 3.91 2.25
CA THR A 158 12.47 2.72 3.07
C THR A 158 12.96 3.10 4.46
N LEU A 159 13.83 4.10 4.58
CA LEU A 159 14.30 4.57 5.89
C LEU A 159 13.14 5.11 6.72
N MET A 160 12.26 5.93 6.12
CA MET A 160 11.04 6.39 6.80
C MET A 160 10.21 5.21 7.31
N GLN A 161 9.97 4.19 6.48
CA GLN A 161 9.21 3.01 6.90
C GLN A 161 9.89 2.24 8.04
N ILE A 162 11.22 2.12 8.07
CA ILE A 162 11.93 1.44 9.16
C ILE A 162 11.81 2.21 10.47
N PHE A 163 12.00 3.54 10.44
CA PHE A 163 11.95 4.36 11.66
C PHE A 163 10.56 4.40 12.30
N PHE A 164 9.50 4.35 11.50
CA PHE A 164 8.11 4.43 11.99
C PHE A 164 7.39 3.08 12.04
N GLY A 165 7.95 2.03 11.43
CA GLY A 165 7.39 0.68 11.39
C GLY A 165 7.96 -0.29 12.44
N HIS A 166 8.96 0.11 13.22
CA HIS A 166 9.58 -0.75 14.24
C HIS A 166 8.93 -0.61 15.62
N GLU A 167 7.64 -0.97 15.72
CA GLU A 167 7.05 -1.49 16.96
C GLU A 167 6.53 -2.90 16.71
N HIS A 168 7.46 -3.79 16.32
CA HIS A 168 7.25 -5.23 16.33
C HIS A 168 8.09 -5.83 17.46
N SER A 169 7.65 -5.66 18.70
CA SER A 169 8.14 -6.51 19.78
C SER A 169 7.55 -7.90 19.56
N HIS A 170 8.44 -8.84 19.26
CA HIS A 170 8.18 -10.27 19.29
C HIS A 170 7.57 -10.65 20.65
N GLU A 171 6.25 -10.92 20.70
CA GLU A 171 5.69 -11.69 21.79
C GLU A 171 6.19 -13.13 21.64
N GLY A 172 6.92 -13.58 22.66
CA GLY A 172 7.55 -14.87 22.71
C GLY A 172 6.51 -16.00 22.60
N HIS A 173 6.84 -16.99 21.78
CA HIS A 173 6.30 -18.33 21.93
C HIS A 173 6.62 -18.83 23.33
N GLY A 174 5.68 -18.64 24.26
CA GLY A 174 5.65 -19.34 25.54
C GLY A 174 5.53 -20.83 25.26
N GLY A 175 6.62 -21.56 25.48
CA GLY A 175 6.63 -23.01 25.47
C GLY A 175 5.63 -23.53 26.50
N HIS A 176 4.55 -24.15 26.02
CA HIS A 176 3.70 -24.96 26.88
C HIS A 176 4.51 -26.19 27.29
N GLY A 177 4.85 -26.21 28.58
CA GLY A 177 5.62 -27.25 29.24
C GLY A 177 5.00 -28.63 29.07
N ASN A 178 5.87 -29.57 28.73
CA ASN A 178 5.65 -30.99 28.80
C ASN A 178 5.55 -31.40 30.28
N GLY A 179 4.32 -31.48 30.81
CA GLY A 179 4.03 -32.05 32.12
C GLY A 179 3.76 -33.54 31.98
N THR A 180 4.82 -34.34 32.01
CA THR A 180 4.77 -35.78 32.31
C THR A 180 4.35 -35.95 33.77
N ASP A 181 3.15 -36.46 34.02
CA ASP A 181 2.72 -36.92 35.35
C ASP A 181 2.49 -38.44 35.27
N ASP A 182 3.60 -39.18 35.20
CA ASP A 182 3.65 -40.62 35.43
C ASP A 182 3.84 -40.87 36.94
N GLY A 183 2.73 -40.94 37.66
CA GLY A 183 2.65 -41.19 39.10
C GLY A 183 1.84 -42.44 39.43
N HIS A 184 2.47 -43.59 39.24
CA HIS A 184 1.96 -44.93 39.53
C HIS A 184 1.89 -45.22 41.06
N HIS A 185 0.88 -46.02 41.44
CA HIS A 185 0.75 -46.85 42.67
C HIS A 185 0.15 -46.28 43.97
N GLY A 186 -0.97 -46.89 44.39
CA GLY A 186 -1.46 -46.79 45.77
C GLY A 186 -2.83 -47.41 46.06
N ALA A 187 -3.16 -48.57 45.50
CA ALA A 187 -4.35 -49.34 45.92
C ALA A 187 -3.92 -50.42 46.92
N HIS A 188 -4.33 -50.31 48.19
CA HIS A 188 -4.42 -51.46 49.10
C HIS A 188 -5.55 -51.26 50.13
N HIS A 189 -6.55 -52.14 50.02
CA HIS A 189 -7.49 -52.53 51.07
C HIS A 189 -6.76 -53.24 52.23
N HIS A 190 -7.16 -53.00 53.50
CA HIS A 190 -7.73 -54.02 54.41
C HIS A 190 -7.93 -53.56 55.88
N HIS A 191 -9.12 -53.89 56.40
CA HIS A 191 -9.55 -54.30 57.76
C HIS A 191 -8.84 -53.81 59.05
N GLY A 192 -9.68 -53.36 60.01
CA GLY A 192 -9.85 -54.08 61.28
C GLY A 192 -9.70 -53.30 62.59
N ARG A 193 -10.81 -52.77 63.14
CA ARG A 193 -11.40 -53.05 64.47
C ARG A 193 -12.46 -52.01 64.80
#